data_AF-A0A553K3J9-F1
#
_entry.id   AF-A0A553K3J9-F1
#
_cell.length_a   1.000
_cell.length_b   1.000
_cell.length_c   1.000
_cell.angle_alpha   90.00
_cell.angle_beta   90.00
_cell.angle_gamma   90.00
#
_symmetry.space_group_name_H-M   'P 1'
#
loop_
_entity.id
_entity.type
_entity.pdbx_description
1 polymer ?
#
loop_
_entity_poly.entity_id
_entity_poly.type
_entity_poly.pdbx_seq_one_letter_code
_entity_poly.pdbx_strand_id
1 'polypeptide(L)'
;VVNSGISIDEIRDLIPTYIAGQTHFIEGLFESVSAADYQPRGADLDIYARATELFQQAQEDIGQPPRILTALRERILSAIAEGSGDRGYAALFNH
;
A
#
# COMPACT_ATOMS: atom_id res chain seq x y z
N VAL A 1 -9.61 -16.55 17.64
CA VAL A 1 -10.67 -15.72 17.03
C VAL A 1 -10.16 -14.30 17.02
N VAL A 2 -9.99 -13.70 15.85
CA VAL A 2 -9.63 -12.28 15.76
C VAL A 2 -10.90 -11.47 16.06
N ASN A 3 -10.79 -10.24 16.56
CA ASN A 3 -11.95 -9.40 16.95
C ASN A 3 -12.95 -9.10 15.80
N SER A 4 -12.68 -9.58 14.58
CA SER A 4 -13.52 -9.54 13.38
C SER A 4 -14.50 -10.71 13.25
N GLY A 5 -14.44 -11.71 14.12
CA GLY A 5 -15.25 -12.94 13.99
C GLY A 5 -14.67 -13.96 13.01
N ILE A 6 -13.50 -13.69 12.42
CA ILE A 6 -12.78 -14.58 11.51
C ILE A 6 -11.76 -15.41 12.30
N SER A 7 -11.67 -16.71 12.01
CA SER A 7 -10.65 -17.62 12.55
C SER A 7 -9.28 -17.40 11.92
N ILE A 8 -8.20 -17.87 12.57
CA ILE A 8 -6.85 -17.79 12.00
C ILE A 8 -6.74 -18.63 10.73
N ASP A 9 -7.44 -19.77 10.66
CA ASP A 9 -7.43 -20.64 9.49
C ASP A 9 -8.12 -19.97 8.30
N GLU A 10 -9.26 -19.30 8.52
CA GLU A 10 -9.91 -18.50 7.48
C GLU A 10 -9.00 -17.35 6.98
N ILE A 11 -8.23 -16.69 7.85
CA ILE A 11 -7.24 -15.69 7.42
C ILE A 11 -6.16 -16.34 6.57
N ARG A 12 -5.65 -17.51 6.97
CA ARG A 12 -4.62 -18.24 6.22
C ARG A 12 -5.11 -18.59 4.82
N ASP A 13 -6.36 -19.01 4.69
CA ASP A 13 -6.98 -19.37 3.42
C ASP A 13 -7.19 -18.16 2.48
N LEU A 14 -7.24 -16.95 3.03
CA LEU A 14 -7.34 -15.70 2.25
C LEU A 14 -5.98 -15.17 1.76
N ILE A 15 -4.86 -15.61 2.34
CA ILE A 15 -3.52 -15.14 1.94
C ILE A 15 -3.25 -15.39 0.44
N PRO A 16 -3.51 -16.57 -0.13
CA PRO A 16 -3.30 -16.81 -1.56
C PRO A 16 -4.12 -15.86 -2.45
N THR A 17 -5.39 -15.62 -2.11
CA THR A 17 -6.26 -14.68 -2.85
C THR A 17 -5.72 -13.26 -2.77
N TYR A 18 -5.27 -12.83 -1.59
CA TYR A 18 -4.63 -11.53 -1.43
C TYR A 18 -3.38 -11.40 -2.30
N ILE A 19 -2.49 -12.39 -2.28
CA ILE A 19 -1.26 -12.40 -3.09
C ILE A 19 -1.60 -12.37 -4.59
N ALA A 20 -2.57 -13.16 -5.05
CA ALA A 20 -3.01 -13.15 -6.44
C ALA A 20 -3.57 -11.78 -6.87
N GLY A 21 -4.31 -11.11 -5.98
CA GLY A 21 -4.79 -9.74 -6.21
C GLY A 21 -3.64 -8.72 -6.34
N GLN A 22 -2.52 -8.92 -5.65
CA GLN A 22 -1.35 -8.05 -5.78
C GLN A 22 -0.72 -8.11 -7.17
N THR A 23 -0.76 -9.26 -7.85
CA THR A 23 -0.25 -9.38 -9.23
C THR A 23 -1.00 -8.44 -10.17
N HIS A 24 -2.34 -8.45 -10.14
CA HIS A 24 -3.15 -7.57 -10.98
C HIS A 24 -3.02 -6.09 -10.60
N PHE A 25 -2.85 -5.79 -9.30
CA PHE A 25 -2.54 -4.44 -8.86
C PHE A 25 -1.22 -3.94 -9.46
N ILE A 26 -0.17 -4.76 -9.44
CA ILE A 26 1.15 -4.42 -9.99
C ILE A 26 1.09 -4.25 -11.52
N GLU A 27 0.36 -5.11 -12.23
CA GLU A 27 0.14 -4.98 -13.68
C GLU A 27 -0.52 -3.63 -14.01
N GLY A 28 -1.64 -3.31 -13.35
CA GLY A 28 -2.33 -2.03 -13.54
C GLY A 28 -1.49 -0.82 -13.12
N LEU A 29 -0.59 -0.98 -12.16
CA LEU A 29 0.37 0.06 -11.77
C LEU A 29 1.34 0.36 -12.91
N PHE A 30 1.93 -0.66 -13.54
CA PHE A 30 2.83 -0.46 -14.69
C PHE A 30 2.11 0.18 -15.88
N GLU A 31 0.89 -0.25 -16.18
CA GLU A 31 0.06 0.39 -17.22
C GLU A 31 -0.15 1.88 -16.92
N SER A 32 -0.56 2.22 -15.70
CA SER A 32 -0.80 3.60 -15.26
C SER A 32 0.46 4.47 -15.38
N VAL A 33 1.62 3.95 -14.96
CA VAL A 33 2.92 4.64 -15.10
C VAL A 33 3.27 4.87 -16.57
N SER A 34 3.14 3.84 -17.42
CA SER A 34 3.46 3.96 -18.85
C SER A 34 2.55 4.93 -19.61
N ALA A 35 1.30 5.09 -19.14
CA ALA A 35 0.33 6.02 -19.69
C ALA A 35 0.43 7.44 -19.09
N ALA A 36 1.30 7.66 -18.10
CA ALA A 36 1.31 8.85 -17.25
C ALA A 36 -0.06 9.18 -16.62
N ASP A 37 -0.87 8.13 -16.39
CA ASP A 37 -2.16 8.22 -15.71
C ASP A 37 -1.94 8.03 -14.20
N TYR A 38 -2.03 9.13 -13.46
CA TYR A 38 -1.84 9.15 -12.02
C TYR A 38 -3.16 9.32 -11.25
N GLN A 39 -4.31 9.06 -11.88
CA GLN A 39 -5.58 9.11 -11.17
C GLN A 39 -5.66 8.06 -10.06
N PRO A 40 -6.31 8.36 -8.92
CA PRO A 40 -6.49 7.41 -7.84
C PRO A 40 -7.48 6.30 -8.25
N ARG A 41 -6.99 5.06 -8.38
CA ARG A 41 -7.81 3.87 -8.69
C ARG A 41 -8.22 3.14 -7.41
N GLY A 42 -8.99 3.83 -6.58
CA GLY A 42 -9.54 3.31 -5.31
C GLY A 42 -8.92 3.91 -4.05
N ALA A 43 -7.68 4.40 -4.12
CA ALA A 43 -7.03 5.12 -3.02
C ALA A 43 -6.03 6.15 -3.57
N ASP A 44 -5.95 7.29 -2.88
CA ASP A 44 -4.95 8.33 -3.10
C ASP A 44 -3.73 8.14 -2.18
N LEU A 45 -2.67 8.93 -2.40
CA LEU A 45 -1.44 8.84 -1.62
C LEU A 45 -1.66 9.15 -0.13
N ASP A 46 -2.62 10.01 0.24
CA ASP A 46 -2.95 10.28 1.64
C ASP A 46 -3.56 9.06 2.35
N ILE A 47 -4.36 8.26 1.65
CA ILE A 47 -4.85 6.96 2.14
C ILE A 47 -3.70 5.96 2.26
N TYR A 48 -2.83 5.88 1.25
CA TYR A 48 -1.67 4.98 1.31
C TYR A 48 -0.71 5.35 2.44
N ALA A 49 -0.46 6.63 2.69
CA ALA A 49 0.36 7.09 3.82
C ALA A 49 -0.17 6.56 5.16
N ARG A 50 -1.50 6.71 5.38
CA ARG A 50 -2.18 6.21 6.58
C ARG A 50 -2.12 4.68 6.68
N ALA A 51 -2.35 3.97 5.58
CA ALA A 51 -2.25 2.51 5.57
C ALA A 51 -0.84 2.03 5.92
N THR A 52 0.19 2.63 5.31
CA THR A 52 1.60 2.29 5.59
C THR A 52 1.97 2.56 7.05
N GLU A 53 1.42 3.61 7.68
CA GLU A 53 1.57 3.86 9.13
C GLU A 53 1.10 2.69 9.98
N LEU A 54 -0.11 2.19 9.69
CA LEU A 54 -0.73 1.13 10.47
C LEU A 54 0.07 -0.17 10.36
N PHE A 55 0.55 -0.50 9.15
CA PHE A 55 1.40 -1.67 8.97
C PHE A 55 2.78 -1.51 9.62
N GLN A 56 3.34 -0.29 9.60
CA GLN A 56 4.60 0.00 10.26
C GLN A 56 4.46 -0.24 11.77
N GLN A 57 3.43 0.37 12.40
CA GLN A 57 3.14 0.19 13.82
C GLN A 57 2.91 -1.28 14.17
N ALA A 58 2.14 -2.01 13.35
CA ALA A 58 1.89 -3.43 13.58
C ALA A 58 3.17 -4.29 13.52
N GLN A 59 4.16 -3.94 12.67
CA GLN A 59 5.46 -4.62 12.67
C GLN A 59 6.28 -4.29 13.91
N GLU A 60 6.29 -3.02 14.34
CA GLU A 60 6.97 -2.59 15.56
C GLU A 60 6.39 -3.28 16.80
N ASP A 61 5.06 -3.42 16.88
CA ASP A 61 4.35 -4.06 17.99
C ASP A 61 4.72 -5.54 18.17
N ILE A 62 5.10 -6.23 17.08
CA ILE A 62 5.59 -7.62 17.13
C ILE A 62 7.13 -7.71 17.22
N GLY A 63 7.81 -6.57 17.47
CA GLY A 63 9.26 -6.50 17.64
C GLY A 63 10.06 -6.63 16.34
N GLN A 64 9.44 -6.42 15.18
CA GLN A 64 10.10 -6.50 13.88
C GLN A 64 10.45 -5.10 13.36
N PRO A 65 11.67 -4.86 12.84
CA PRO A 65 12.05 -3.57 12.30
C PRO A 65 11.37 -3.31 10.95
N PRO A 66 10.57 -2.23 10.78
CA PRO A 66 9.71 -2.06 9.62
C PRO A 66 10.40 -1.40 8.42
N ARG A 67 11.63 -1.82 8.11
CA ARG A 67 12.54 -1.14 7.16
C ARG A 67 11.89 -0.76 5.82
N ILE A 68 11.16 -1.70 5.20
CA ILE A 68 10.51 -1.48 3.90
C ILE A 68 9.36 -0.48 4.03
N LEU A 69 8.57 -0.59 5.10
CA LEU A 69 7.41 0.28 5.33
C LEU A 69 7.86 1.70 5.67
N THR A 70 8.95 1.88 6.43
CA THR A 70 9.55 3.19 6.69
C THR A 70 9.97 3.86 5.38
N ALA A 71 10.77 3.19 4.55
CA ALA A 71 11.23 3.75 3.28
C ALA A 71 10.07 4.08 2.33
N LEU A 72 9.05 3.21 2.29
CA LEU A 72 7.85 3.45 1.49
C LEU A 72 7.06 4.66 2.00
N ARG A 73 6.86 4.77 3.31
CA ARG A 73 6.16 5.90 3.92
C ARG A 73 6.88 7.22 3.63
N GLU A 74 8.20 7.26 3.78
CA GLU A 74 9.01 8.43 3.44
C GLU A 74 8.82 8.84 1.97
N ARG A 75 8.85 7.87 1.05
CA ARG A 75 8.62 8.15 -0.38
C ARG A 75 7.23 8.71 -0.65
N ILE A 76 6.19 8.17 0.00
CA ILE A 76 4.81 8.66 -0.13
C ILE A 76 4.69 10.09 0.41
N LEU A 77 5.23 10.35 1.60
CA LEU A 77 5.19 11.68 2.23
C LEU A 77 5.94 12.72 1.38
N SER A 78 7.07 12.35 0.76
CA SER A 78 7.78 13.22 -0.19
C SER A 78 6.90 13.56 -1.39
N ALA A 79 6.25 12.57 -2.00
CA ALA A 79 5.36 12.80 -3.15
C ALA A 79 4.16 13.68 -2.79
N ILE A 80 3.59 13.52 -1.59
CA ILE A 80 2.51 14.38 -1.09
C ILE A 80 3.00 15.82 -0.94
N ALA A 81 4.18 16.03 -0.34
CA ALA A 81 4.78 17.35 -0.19
C ALA A 81 5.10 18.03 -1.54
N GLU A 82 5.35 17.24 -2.58
CA GLU A 82 5.53 17.69 -3.97
C GLU A 82 4.19 17.96 -4.69
N GLY A 83 3.04 17.80 -4.02
CA GLY A 83 1.72 18.09 -4.56
C GLY A 83 1.02 16.92 -5.25
N SER A 84 1.42 15.68 -4.98
CA SER A 84 0.79 14.47 -5.54
C SER A 84 -0.21 13.80 -4.58
N GLY A 85 -0.66 14.47 -3.53
CA GLY A 85 -1.46 13.84 -2.47
C GLY A 85 -2.79 13.24 -2.94
N ASP A 86 -3.46 13.88 -3.89
CA ASP A 86 -4.72 13.43 -4.49
C ASP A 86 -4.54 12.42 -5.64
N ARG A 87 -3.28 12.06 -5.96
CA ARG A 87 -2.95 11.10 -7.02
C ARG A 87 -2.92 9.68 -6.50
N GLY A 88 -3.06 8.72 -7.42
CA GLY A 88 -2.92 7.30 -7.14
C GLY A 88 -1.46 6.88 -6.91
N TYR A 89 -1.29 5.63 -6.46
CA TYR A 89 0.01 5.03 -6.13
C TYR A 89 1.05 5.11 -7.27
N ALA A 90 0.61 5.14 -8.53
CA ALA A 90 1.46 5.32 -9.71
C ALA A 90 2.27 6.62 -9.70
N ALA A 91 1.81 7.67 -9.01
CA ALA A 91 2.51 8.93 -8.91
C ALA A 91 3.88 8.83 -8.22
N LEU A 92 4.12 7.78 -7.41
CA LEU A 92 5.42 7.53 -6.78
C LEU A 92 6.53 7.23 -7.81
N PHE A 93 6.15 6.91 -9.04
CA PHE A 93 7.07 6.58 -10.14
C PHE A 93 7.14 7.68 -11.20
N ASN A 94 6.55 8.86 -10.97
CA ASN A 94 6.74 10.01 -11.85
C ASN A 94 8.17 10.57 -11.66
N HIS A 95 9.00 10.57 -12.71
CA HIS A 95 10.38 11.05 -12.72
C HIS A 95 10.71 11.79 -14.01
#